data_AF-A0A2Z5UIN7-F1
#
_entry.id   AF-A0A2Z5UIN7-F1
#
_cell.length_a   1.000
_cell.length_b   1.000
_cell.length_c   1.000
_cell.angle_alpha   90.00
_cell.angle_beta   90.00
_cell.angle_gamma   90.00
#
_symmetry.space_group_name_H-M   'P 1'
#
loop_
_entity.id
_entity.type
_entity.pdbx_description
1 polymer ?
#
loop_
_entity_poly.entity_id
_entity_poly.type
_entity_poly.pdbx_seq_one_letter_code
_entity_poly.pdbx_strand_id
1 'polypeptide(L)' 'NSLRLNSALTCRIVRGLTREQRSICHEAPDTASVAFEGLQLAVKECQHQFRWHRWNCSSLILKSSNPHASALMKRG' A
#
# COMPACT_ATOMS: atom_id res chain seq x y z
N ASN A 1 -14.09 -4.62 -5.50
CA ASN A 1 -13.06 -5.58 -5.04
C ASN A 1 -11.94 -4.86 -4.31
N SER A 2 -12.09 -4.65 -3.01
CA SER A 2 -10.96 -4.44 -2.09
C SER A 2 -10.28 -5.79 -1.88
N LEU A 3 -8.97 -5.87 -2.13
CA LEU A 3 -8.20 -7.06 -1.80
C LEU A 3 -8.10 -7.11 -0.28
N ARG A 4 -8.96 -7.88 0.39
CA ARG A 4 -8.70 -8.25 1.77
C ARG A 4 -7.47 -9.13 1.77
N LEU A 5 -6.37 -8.62 2.32
CA LEU A 5 -5.14 -9.39 2.38
C LEU A 5 -5.31 -10.43 3.48
N ASN A 6 -4.99 -11.68 3.17
CA ASN A 6 -4.87 -12.71 4.19
C ASN A 6 -3.67 -12.34 5.07
N SER A 7 -3.91 -12.08 6.36
CA SER A 7 -2.87 -11.63 7.29
C SER A 7 -1.67 -12.57 7.35
N ALA A 8 -1.87 -13.88 7.26
CA ALA A 8 -0.79 -14.89 7.24
C ALA A 8 0.08 -14.83 5.97
N LEU A 9 -0.40 -14.17 4.91
CA LEU A 9 0.31 -14.01 3.64
C LEU A 9 0.76 -12.56 3.38
N THR A 10 0.20 -11.58 4.07
CA THR A 10 0.46 -10.14 3.88
C THR A 10 1.96 -9.85 3.81
N CYS A 11 2.74 -10.28 4.81
CA CYS A 11 4.17 -9.97 4.88
C CYS A 11 5.03 -10.66 3.80
N ARG A 12 4.51 -11.73 3.18
CA ARG A 12 5.15 -12.42 2.05
C ARG A 12 4.79 -11.79 0.71
N ILE A 13 3.52 -11.39 0.54
CA ILE A 13 3.00 -10.86 -0.72
C ILE A 13 3.41 -9.41 -0.92
N VAL A 14 3.41 -8.61 0.15
CA VAL A 14 3.72 -7.19 0.08
C VAL A 14 5.22 -6.98 -0.15
N ARG A 15 5.54 -6.35 -1.29
CA ARG A 15 6.92 -6.02 -1.66
C ARG A 15 7.25 -4.58 -1.27
N GLY A 16 8.56 -4.28 -1.19
CA GLY A 16 9.05 -2.92 -0.93
C GLY A 16 9.05 -2.51 0.56
N LEU A 17 8.92 -3.47 1.48
CA LEU A 17 9.15 -3.24 2.91
C LEU A 17 10.64 -3.26 3.22
N THR A 18 11.08 -2.36 4.10
CA THR A 18 12.42 -2.42 4.71
C THR A 18 12.54 -3.65 5.62
N ARG A 19 13.75 -3.92 6.12
CA ARG A 19 13.98 -5.05 7.02
C ARG A 19 13.20 -4.89 8.33
N GLU A 20 13.18 -3.67 8.86
CA GLU A 20 12.50 -3.28 10.09
C GLU A 20 10.99 -3.37 9.93
N GLN A 21 10.44 -2.82 8.84
CA GLN A 21 9.00 -2.94 8.51
C GLN A 21 8.57 -4.39 8.34
N ARG A 22 9.44 -5.25 7.78
CA ARG A 22 9.15 -6.68 7.64
C ARG A 22 9.15 -7.39 9.00
N SER A 23 10.03 -7.03 9.93
CA SER A 23 9.98 -7.55 11.32
C SER A 23 8.65 -7.23 11.98
N ILE A 24 8.27 -5.95 11.98
CA ILE A 24 7.00 -5.48 12.56
C ILE A 24 5.80 -6.15 11.90
N CYS A 25 5.84 -6.35 10.57
CA CYS A 25 4.78 -7.07 9.86
C CYS A 25 4.62 -8.50 10.39
N HIS A 26 5.73 -9.22 10.61
CA HIS A 26 5.67 -10.58 11.14
C HIS A 26 5.24 -10.64 12.61
N GLU A 27 5.57 -9.62 13.41
CA GLU A 27 5.12 -9.48 14.80
C GLU A 27 3.61 -9.19 14.89
N ALA A 28 3.06 -8.40 13.97
CA ALA A 28 1.66 -7.99 13.95
C ALA A 28 1.01 -8.08 12.55
N PRO A 29 0.79 -9.29 12.01
CA PRO A 29 0.36 -9.49 10.63
C PRO A 29 -1.07 -8.99 10.35
N ASP A 30 -1.98 -9.08 11.33
CA ASP A 30 -3.36 -8.58 11.20
C ASP A 30 -3.38 -7.05 11.11
N THR A 31 -2.63 -6.38 12.00
CA THR A 31 -2.46 -4.92 11.99
C THR A 31 -1.84 -4.45 10.69
N ALA A 32 -0.79 -5.13 10.23
CA ALA A 32 -0.14 -4.81 8.96
C ALA A 32 -1.12 -4.97 7.78
N SER A 33 -1.96 -6.02 7.79
CA SER A 33 -2.98 -6.25 6.77
C SER A 33 -3.95 -5.06 6.65
N VAL A 34 -4.52 -4.62 7.77
CA VAL A 34 -5.44 -3.47 7.82
C VAL A 34 -4.74 -2.18 7.37
N ALA A 35 -3.48 -2.00 7.74
CA ALA A 35 -2.70 -0.85 7.28
C ALA A 35 -2.55 -0.83 5.74
N PHE A 36 -2.21 -1.96 5.11
CA PHE A 36 -2.13 -2.04 3.64
C PHE A 36 -3.48 -1.85 2.96
N GLU A 37 -4.57 -2.36 3.53
CA GLU A 37 -5.92 -2.08 3.05
C GLU A 37 -6.22 -0.57 3.07
N GLY A 38 -5.84 0.11 4.15
CA GLY A 38 -5.94 1.57 4.26
C GLY A 38 -5.15 2.31 3.18
N LEU A 39 -3.94 1.85 2.86
CA LEU A 39 -3.14 2.44 1.77
C LEU A 39 -3.78 2.26 0.40
N GLN A 40 -4.37 1.09 0.13
CA GLN A 40 -5.11 0.88 -1.12
C GLN A 40 -6.35 1.77 -1.20
N LEU A 41 -7.06 1.97 -0.08
CA LEU A 41 -8.19 2.89 -0.02
C LEU A 41 -7.75 4.33 -0.29
N ALA A 42 -6.66 4.78 0.32
CA ALA A 42 -6.11 6.11 0.11
C ALA A 42 -5.73 6.37 -1.36
N VAL A 43 -5.13 5.38 -2.05
CA VAL A 43 -4.84 5.51 -3.49
C VAL A 43 -6.12 5.64 -4.32
N LYS A 44 -7.16 4.86 -4.02
CA LYS A 44 -8.45 4.96 -4.73
C LYS A 44 -9.08 6.33 -4.53
N GLU A 45 -9.05 6.85 -3.31
CA GLU A 45 -9.57 8.19 -3.01
C GLU A 45 -8.73 9.28 -3.69
N CYS A 46 -7.40 9.13 -3.71
CA CYS A 46 -6.51 10.01 -4.47
C CYS A 46 -6.91 10.06 -5.94
N GLN A 47 -7.11 8.89 -6.58
CA GLN A 47 -7.57 8.83 -7.96
C GLN A 47 -8.94 9.47 -8.15
N HIS A 48 -9.87 9.29 -7.21
CA HIS A 48 -11.17 9.93 -7.25
C HIS A 48 -11.06 11.45 -7.22
N GLN A 49 -10.35 12.00 -6.24
CA GLN A 49 -10.19 13.45 -6.05
C GLN A 49 -9.41 14.09 -7.20
N PHE A 50 -8.34 13.43 -7.67
CA PHE A 50 -7.46 13.96 -8.70
C PHE A 50 -7.82 13.51 -10.13
N ARG A 51 -9.01 12.95 -10.37
CA ARG A 51 -9.41 12.37 -11.67
C ARG A 51 -9.31 13.32 -12.87
N TRP A 52 -9.41 14.64 -12.64
CA TRP A 52 -9.32 15.68 -13.67
C TRP A 52 -8.01 16.48 -13.64
N HIS A 53 -7.04 16.04 -12.84
CA HIS A 53 -5.73 16.68 -12.75
C HIS A 53 -4.71 16.01 -13.68
N ARG A 54 -3.69 16.76 -14.10
CA ARG A 54 -2.57 16.23 -14.91
C ARG A 54 -1.88 15.04 -14.25
N TRP A 55 -1.74 15.09 -12.92
CA TRP A 55 -1.38 13.93 -12.12
C TRP A 55 -2.63 13.42 -11.41
N ASN A 56 -3.08 12.22 -11.78
CA ASN A 56 -4.35 11.61 -11.34
C ASN A 56 -4.14 10.39 -10.44
N CYS A 57 -2.99 10.32 -9.76
CA CYS A 57 -2.58 9.23 -8.87
C CYS A 57 -2.46 7.82 -9.51
N SER A 58 -2.64 7.65 -10.83
CA SER A 58 -2.54 6.33 -11.50
C SER A 58 -1.18 5.65 -11.29
N SER A 59 -0.10 6.42 -11.17
CA SER A 59 1.25 5.90 -10.91
C SER A 59 1.45 5.31 -9.51
N LEU A 60 0.51 5.53 -8.57
CA LEU A 60 0.55 4.94 -7.23
C LEU A 60 -0.04 3.52 -7.18
N ILE A 61 -0.75 3.09 -8.22
CA ILE A 61 -1.16 1.67 -8.35
C ILE A 61 0.09 0.87 -8.73
N LEU A 62 0.74 0.29 -7.73
CA LEU A 62 1.91 -0.55 -7.93
C LEU A 62 1.53 -2.03 -7.88
N LYS A 63 2.15 -2.81 -8.78
CA LYS A 63 2.07 -4.29 -8.77
C LYS A 63 2.60 -4.91 -7.45
N SER A 64 3.35 -4.15 -6.65
CA SER A 64 3.93 -4.57 -5.36
C SER A 64 2.93 -4.60 -4.20
N SER A 65 1.67 -4.16 -4.40
CA SER A 65 0.66 -3.96 -3.37
C SER A 65 1.01 -2.93 -2.28
N ASN A 66 2.15 -2.25 -2.38
CA ASN A 66 2.60 -1.22 -1.45
C ASN A 66 2.75 0.14 -2.15
N PRO A 67 1.76 1.05 -2.04
CA PRO A 67 1.84 2.40 -2.60
C PRO A 67 3.01 3.26 -2.07
N HIS A 68 3.47 3.02 -0.84
CA HIS A 68 4.63 3.73 -0.25
C HIS A 68 5.96 3.37 -0.93
N ALA A 69 6.00 2.32 -1.74
CA ALA A 69 7.20 2.01 -2.52
C ALA A 69 7.42 3.02 -3.67
N SER A 70 6.39 3.80 -4.04
CA SER A 70 6.50 4.81 -5.11
C SER A 70 7.47 5.93 -4.72
N ALA A 71 8.17 6.48 -5.71
CA ALA A 71 9.10 7.59 -5.48
C ALA A 71 8.39 8.87 -4.98
N LEU A 72 7.09 9.02 -5.27
CA LEU A 72 6.26 10.14 -4.83
C LEU A 72 5.99 10.06 -3.32
N MET A 73 5.58 8.88 -2.82
CA MET A 73 5.23 8.69 -1.40
C MET A 73 6.46 8.55 -0.49
N LYS A 74 7.67 8.42 -1.05
CA LYS A 74 8.94 8.42 -0.30
C LYS A 74 9.48 9.81 0.03
N ARG A 75 8.91 10.88 -0.57
CA ARG A 75 9.38 12.27 -0.42
C ARG A 75 8.62 13.06 0.65
N GLY A 76 8.00 12.38 1.61
CA GLY A 76 7.38 12.99 2.78
C GLY A 76 8.42 13.55 3.74
#